data_AF-A0A7S3C5T3-F1
#
_entry.id   AF-A0A7S3C5T3-F1
#
_cell.length_a   1.000
_cell.length_b   1.000
_cell.length_c   1.000
_cell.angle_alpha   90.00
_cell.angle_beta   90.00
_cell.angle_gamma   90.00
#
_symmetry.space_group_name_H-M   'P 1'
#
loop_
_entity.id
_entity.type
_entity.pdbx_description
1 polymer ?
#
loop_
_entity_poly.entity_id
_entity_poly.type
_entity_poly.pdbx_seq_one_letter_code
_entity_poly.pdbx_strand_id
1 'polypeptide(L)'
;FGSRVMVQEMRPDVLIAVDVNHDYDTAPDKGKQRYQPLKLGDGMTMCVGAIASEQLNGQLEAAAKTVGVTVQRDVRGRDTGTDAMAAVLASVDCAATSVGFPIRNMHTVSELAHAGDVLGCVDVLHAWLESAAATQLSATGFRDGHPRLDHATSPRALPQPTADCK
;
A
#
# COMPACT_ATOMS: atom_id res chain seq x y z
N PHE A 1 11.26 -5.09 -13.93
CA PHE A 1 12.26 -4.27 -14.67
C PHE A 1 11.68 -3.52 -15.87
N GLY A 2 10.68 -4.04 -16.60
CA GLY A 2 10.06 -3.29 -17.71
C GLY A 2 9.47 -1.94 -17.28
N SER A 3 8.78 -1.93 -16.13
CA SER A 3 8.25 -0.72 -15.47
C SER A 3 9.27 0.41 -15.28
N ARG A 4 10.55 0.09 -15.05
CA ARG A 4 11.62 1.08 -14.90
C ARG A 4 11.78 1.96 -16.14
N VAL A 5 11.69 1.37 -17.34
CA VAL A 5 11.79 2.11 -18.60
C VAL A 5 10.60 3.07 -18.72
N MET A 6 9.40 2.58 -18.44
CA MET A 6 8.18 3.40 -18.54
C MET A 6 8.20 4.57 -17.55
N VAL A 7 8.64 4.34 -16.31
CA VAL A 7 8.74 5.41 -15.32
C VAL A 7 9.77 6.46 -15.71
N GLN A 8 10.89 6.05 -16.34
CA GLN A 8 11.90 7.00 -16.81
C GLN A 8 11.39 7.89 -17.95
N GLU A 9 10.63 7.31 -18.88
CA GLU A 9 10.05 8.05 -20.02
C GLU A 9 8.88 8.96 -19.58
N MET A 10 7.96 8.43 -18.77
CA MET A 10 6.74 9.14 -18.37
C MET A 10 6.96 10.14 -17.24
N ARG A 11 7.99 9.93 -16.40
CA ARG A 11 8.29 10.71 -15.20
C ARG A 11 7.05 11.05 -14.35
N PRO A 12 6.29 10.04 -13.89
CA PRO A 12 5.03 10.28 -13.18
C PRO A 12 5.26 10.90 -11.79
N ASP A 13 4.32 11.75 -11.36
CA ASP A 13 4.31 12.29 -10.00
C ASP A 13 3.87 11.24 -8.95
N VAL A 14 3.02 10.30 -9.37
CA VAL A 14 2.47 9.22 -8.54
C VAL A 14 2.60 7.87 -9.26
N LEU A 15 3.10 6.88 -8.55
CA LEU A 15 3.24 5.49 -9.00
C LEU A 15 2.52 4.57 -8.03
N ILE A 16 1.45 3.93 -8.51
CA ILE A 16 0.74 2.89 -7.75
C ILE A 16 0.98 1.58 -8.49
N ALA A 17 1.71 0.66 -7.87
CA ALA A 17 1.83 -0.69 -8.37
C ALA A 17 0.70 -1.55 -7.84
N VAL A 18 0.02 -2.27 -8.73
CA VAL A 18 -1.01 -3.24 -8.37
C VAL A 18 -0.40 -4.62 -8.56
N ASP A 19 -0.29 -5.38 -7.47
CA ASP A 19 0.26 -6.73 -7.49
C ASP A 19 -0.46 -7.63 -6.48
N VAL A 20 -0.20 -8.92 -6.53
CA VAL A 20 -0.74 -9.90 -5.59
C VAL A 20 0.14 -10.02 -4.34
N ASN A 21 -0.46 -10.48 -3.24
CA ASN A 21 0.24 -10.71 -1.99
C ASN A 21 0.04 -12.12 -1.46
N HIS A 22 0.82 -12.52 -0.46
CA HIS A 22 0.70 -13.85 0.13
C HIS A 22 -0.39 -13.90 1.20
N ASP A 23 -1.21 -14.96 1.18
CA ASP A 23 -2.00 -15.38 2.33
C ASP A 23 -1.09 -16.00 3.42
N TYR A 24 -0.62 -15.15 4.33
CA TYR A 24 0.17 -15.54 5.50
C TYR A 24 -0.69 -16.07 6.66
N ASP A 25 -1.98 -16.38 6.49
CA ASP A 25 -2.76 -17.15 7.48
C ASP A 25 -2.74 -18.65 7.16
N THR A 26 -2.83 -19.02 5.87
CA THR A 26 -2.89 -20.44 5.47
C THR A 26 -1.62 -21.03 4.84
N ALA A 27 -0.59 -20.24 4.51
CA ALA A 27 0.68 -20.80 4.04
C ALA A 27 1.29 -21.85 5.02
N PRO A 28 1.73 -23.02 4.50
CA PRO A 28 2.41 -24.05 5.29
C PRO A 28 3.80 -23.56 5.77
N ASP A 29 4.31 -24.11 6.87
CA ASP A 29 5.66 -23.86 7.42
C ASP A 29 6.02 -22.45 7.92
N LYS A 30 5.04 -21.65 8.37
CA LYS A 30 5.28 -20.32 8.98
C LYS A 30 6.02 -20.31 10.31
N GLY A 31 6.23 -21.47 10.92
CA GLY A 31 6.60 -21.63 12.32
C GLY A 31 7.92 -20.97 12.76
N LYS A 32 8.68 -20.33 11.87
CA LYS A 32 9.93 -19.64 12.21
C LYS A 32 10.00 -18.16 11.80
N GLN A 33 9.09 -17.67 10.95
CA GLN A 33 9.12 -16.27 10.49
C GLN A 33 7.89 -15.53 11.02
N ARG A 34 8.13 -14.41 11.71
CA ARG A 34 7.07 -13.51 12.17
C ARG A 34 6.66 -12.60 11.01
N TYR A 35 5.70 -13.06 10.21
CA TYR A 35 5.03 -12.21 9.24
C TYR A 35 3.80 -11.55 9.86
N GLN A 36 3.43 -10.38 9.34
CA GLN A 36 2.11 -9.79 9.54
C GLN A 36 1.03 -10.76 9.05
N PRO A 37 -0.08 -10.92 9.77
CA PRO A 37 -1.19 -11.73 9.29
C PRO A 37 -1.83 -11.02 8.09
N LEU A 38 -1.68 -11.60 6.90
CA LEU A 38 -2.44 -11.25 5.71
C LEU A 38 -3.30 -12.44 5.36
N LYS A 39 -4.61 -12.23 5.24
CA LYS A 39 -5.58 -13.29 5.07
C LYS A 39 -6.46 -13.05 3.86
N LEU A 40 -6.66 -14.12 3.11
CA LEU A 40 -7.61 -14.17 2.01
C LEU A 40 -9.05 -13.94 2.51
N GLY A 41 -9.74 -12.98 1.89
CA GLY A 41 -11.13 -12.61 2.22
C GLY A 41 -11.28 -11.46 3.23
N ASP A 42 -10.18 -11.00 3.84
CA ASP A 42 -10.18 -9.89 4.81
C ASP A 42 -9.85 -8.53 4.15
N GLY A 43 -10.03 -8.42 2.84
CA GLY A 43 -9.90 -7.18 2.09
C GLY A 43 -8.54 -6.99 1.40
N MET A 44 -8.33 -5.77 0.87
CA MET A 44 -7.16 -5.47 0.06
C MET A 44 -5.89 -5.33 0.91
N THR A 45 -4.72 -5.44 0.29
CA THR A 45 -3.43 -5.19 0.93
C THR A 45 -2.84 -3.87 0.47
N MET A 46 -2.14 -3.19 1.38
CA MET A 46 -1.41 -1.96 1.08
C MET A 46 -0.04 -2.01 1.73
N CYS A 47 1.00 -1.75 0.94
CA CYS A 47 2.38 -1.79 1.39
C CYS A 47 2.73 -0.60 2.28
N VAL A 48 3.40 -0.86 3.39
CA VAL A 48 4.12 0.11 4.21
C VAL A 48 5.58 -0.30 4.28
N GLY A 49 6.50 0.65 4.11
CA GLY A 49 7.92 0.33 4.02
C GLY A 49 8.76 1.48 3.48
N ALA A 50 10.02 1.20 3.17
CA ALA A 50 10.99 2.24 2.81
C ALA A 50 10.62 3.05 1.56
N ILE A 51 9.88 2.45 0.62
CA ILE A 51 9.51 3.11 -0.65
C ILE A 51 8.07 3.65 -0.66
N ALA A 52 7.27 3.27 0.34
CA ALA A 52 5.86 3.64 0.36
C ALA A 52 5.68 5.08 0.89
N SER A 53 5.05 5.93 0.09
CA SER A 53 4.70 7.29 0.51
C SER A 53 3.53 7.25 1.50
N GLU A 54 3.79 7.65 2.74
CA GLU A 54 2.75 7.66 3.79
C GLU A 54 1.59 8.60 3.45
N GLN A 55 1.86 9.72 2.78
CA GLN A 55 0.80 10.63 2.35
C GLN A 55 -0.10 9.99 1.29
N LEU A 56 0.48 9.26 0.31
CA LEU A 56 -0.29 8.55 -0.71
C LEU A 56 -1.10 7.42 -0.09
N ASN A 57 -0.48 6.65 0.82
CA ASN A 57 -1.18 5.61 1.59
C ASN A 57 -2.33 6.18 2.41
N GLY A 58 -2.15 7.34 3.06
CA GLY A 58 -3.23 8.01 3.79
C GLY A 58 -4.41 8.41 2.92
N GLN A 59 -4.16 8.85 1.67
CA GLN A 59 -5.23 9.13 0.71
C GLN A 59 -5.95 7.85 0.27
N LEU A 60 -5.22 6.76 0.03
CA LEU A 60 -5.81 5.46 -0.33
C LEU A 60 -6.60 4.85 0.84
N GLU A 61 -6.12 4.97 2.08
CA GLU A 61 -6.87 4.56 3.28
C GLU A 61 -8.14 5.39 3.46
N ALA A 62 -8.10 6.69 3.15
CA ALA A 62 -9.29 7.54 3.16
C ALA A 62 -10.30 7.08 2.11
N ALA A 63 -9.86 6.79 0.88
CA ALA A 63 -10.70 6.22 -0.16
C ALA A 63 -11.27 4.85 0.23
N ALA A 64 -10.48 3.98 0.86
CA ALA A 64 -10.95 2.69 1.36
C ALA A 64 -12.07 2.84 2.41
N LYS A 65 -11.95 3.84 3.29
CA LYS A 65 -12.99 4.15 4.27
C LYS A 65 -14.28 4.65 3.62
N THR A 66 -14.22 5.41 2.52
CA THR A 66 -15.43 5.90 1.85
C THR A 66 -16.22 4.78 1.17
N VAL A 67 -15.53 3.78 0.61
CA VAL A 67 -16.16 2.62 -0.05
C VAL A 67 -16.38 1.42 0.88
N GLY A 68 -15.96 1.50 2.14
CA GLY A 68 -16.16 0.44 3.14
C GLY A 68 -15.28 -0.80 2.96
N VAL A 69 -14.11 -0.65 2.31
CA VAL A 69 -13.16 -1.74 2.07
C VAL A 69 -12.13 -1.81 3.21
N THR A 70 -11.93 -3.01 3.76
CA THR A 70 -10.88 -3.27 4.75
C THR A 70 -9.51 -3.29 4.07
N VAL A 71 -8.54 -2.61 4.69
CA VAL A 71 -7.14 -2.57 4.22
C VAL A 71 -6.24 -3.29 5.22
N GLN A 72 -5.53 -4.29 4.74
CA GLN A 72 -4.51 -5.04 5.46
C GLN A 72 -3.13 -4.44 5.17
N ARG A 73 -2.33 -4.18 6.20
CA ARG A 73 -1.00 -3.58 6.03
C ARG A 73 0.06 -4.63 5.74
N ASP A 74 0.69 -4.51 4.59
CA ASP A 74 1.82 -5.33 4.20
C ASP A 74 3.14 -4.62 4.54
N VAL A 75 3.87 -5.14 5.53
CA VAL A 75 5.13 -4.54 5.96
C VAL A 75 6.26 -5.06 5.10
N ARG A 76 6.88 -4.16 4.34
CA ARG A 76 8.05 -4.43 3.50
C ARG A 76 9.25 -3.67 4.02
N GLY A 77 10.42 -4.30 3.90
CA GLY A 77 11.70 -3.70 4.27
C GLY A 77 12.19 -2.76 3.18
N ARG A 78 13.34 -3.12 2.59
CA ARG A 78 13.99 -2.34 1.52
C ARG A 78 13.30 -2.49 0.16
N ASP A 79 12.72 -3.66 -0.09
CA ASP A 79 12.22 -4.06 -1.40
C ASP A 79 10.79 -4.60 -1.24
N THR A 80 9.89 -4.15 -2.11
CA THR A 80 8.52 -4.67 -2.17
C THR A 80 8.43 -5.91 -3.06
N GLY A 81 9.38 -6.12 -3.97
CA GLY A 81 9.31 -7.15 -5.00
C GLY A 81 8.36 -6.82 -6.15
N THR A 82 7.80 -5.60 -6.17
CA THR A 82 6.77 -5.17 -7.14
C THR A 82 7.27 -4.00 -7.98
N ASP A 83 6.48 -3.61 -8.97
CA ASP A 83 6.77 -2.45 -9.81
C ASP A 83 6.77 -1.10 -9.05
N ALA A 84 6.37 -1.07 -7.77
CA ALA A 84 6.46 0.13 -6.94
C ALA A 84 7.92 0.60 -6.78
N MET A 85 8.89 -0.31 -6.91
CA MET A 85 10.31 0.00 -6.90
C MET A 85 10.78 0.75 -8.16
N ALA A 86 9.97 0.83 -9.22
CA ALA A 86 10.39 1.34 -10.52
C ALA A 86 10.86 2.80 -10.45
N ALA A 87 10.20 3.66 -9.67
CA ALA A 87 10.61 5.06 -9.47
C ALA A 87 11.99 5.17 -8.83
N VAL A 88 12.23 4.44 -7.74
CA VAL A 88 13.53 4.40 -7.05
C VAL A 88 14.60 3.87 -8.00
N LEU A 89 14.33 2.80 -8.74
CA LEU A 89 15.27 2.20 -9.68
C LEU A 89 15.55 3.08 -10.91
N ALA A 90 14.59 3.89 -11.33
CA ALA A 90 14.73 4.85 -12.44
C ALA A 90 15.35 6.18 -11.99
N SER A 91 15.49 6.44 -10.68
CA SER A 91 15.89 7.75 -10.14
C SER A 91 14.93 8.87 -10.53
N VAL A 92 13.63 8.57 -10.49
CA VAL A 92 12.55 9.53 -10.69
C VAL A 92 11.93 9.83 -9.32
N ASP A 93 11.84 11.11 -9.00
CA ASP A 93 11.15 11.58 -7.79
C ASP A 93 9.64 11.42 -8.00
N CYS A 94 9.02 10.55 -7.21
CA CYS A 94 7.65 10.10 -7.41
C CYS A 94 7.10 9.57 -6.08
N ALA A 95 5.85 9.93 -5.74
CA ALA A 95 5.15 9.29 -4.64
C ALA A 95 4.75 7.87 -5.06
N ALA A 96 5.39 6.87 -4.47
CA ALA A 96 5.18 5.47 -4.83
C ALA A 96 4.45 4.69 -3.73
N THR A 97 3.62 3.73 -4.12
CA THR A 97 3.10 2.69 -3.21
C THR A 97 2.77 1.41 -3.98
N SER A 98 2.58 0.32 -3.25
CA SER A 98 2.10 -0.95 -3.78
C SER A 98 0.79 -1.31 -3.09
N VAL A 99 -0.23 -1.58 -3.88
CA VAL A 99 -1.52 -2.10 -3.42
C VAL A 99 -1.78 -3.45 -4.06
N GLY A 100 -2.71 -4.21 -3.49
CA GLY A 100 -2.94 -5.56 -3.94
C GLY A 100 -4.03 -6.27 -3.19
N PHE A 101 -4.01 -7.59 -3.27
CA PHE A 101 -4.88 -8.46 -2.50
C PHE A 101 -4.16 -9.79 -2.24
N PRO A 102 -4.48 -10.47 -1.13
CA PRO A 102 -3.85 -11.75 -0.81
C PRO A 102 -4.34 -12.85 -1.76
N ILE A 103 -3.43 -13.73 -2.14
CA ILE A 103 -3.71 -14.93 -2.92
C ILE A 103 -3.04 -16.16 -2.30
N ARG A 104 -3.51 -17.34 -2.72
CA ARG A 104 -2.90 -18.64 -2.40
C ARG A 104 -2.20 -19.22 -3.61
N ASN A 105 -1.19 -20.04 -3.34
CA ASN A 105 -0.40 -20.77 -4.34
C ASN A 105 0.25 -19.86 -5.40
N MET A 106 0.69 -18.67 -4.99
CA MET A 106 1.42 -17.73 -5.85
C MET A 106 2.59 -18.43 -6.56
N HIS A 107 2.80 -18.10 -7.85
CA HIS A 107 3.79 -18.72 -8.73
C HIS A 107 3.57 -20.22 -8.99
N THR A 108 2.34 -20.72 -8.87
CA THR A 108 1.96 -22.06 -9.31
C THR A 108 0.91 -21.98 -10.41
N VAL A 109 0.60 -23.13 -11.04
CA VAL A 109 -0.45 -23.20 -12.08
C VAL A 109 -1.86 -22.96 -11.54
N SER A 110 -2.06 -23.02 -10.22
CA SER A 110 -3.38 -22.97 -9.58
C SER A 110 -3.42 -21.90 -8.49
N GLU A 111 -3.21 -20.65 -8.90
CA GLU A 111 -3.41 -19.47 -8.05
C GLU A 111 -4.90 -19.29 -7.70
N LEU A 112 -5.16 -18.84 -6.47
CA LEU A 112 -6.51 -18.63 -5.96
C LEU A 112 -6.62 -17.30 -5.24
N ALA A 113 -7.61 -16.50 -5.62
CA ALA A 113 -7.93 -15.20 -5.03
C ALA A 113 -9.40 -15.15 -4.59
N HIS A 114 -9.72 -14.26 -3.65
CA HIS A 114 -11.09 -13.99 -3.23
C HIS A 114 -11.65 -12.84 -4.07
N ALA A 115 -12.78 -13.06 -4.74
CA ALA A 115 -13.36 -12.06 -5.65
C ALA A 115 -13.67 -10.74 -4.96
N GLY A 116 -14.09 -10.77 -3.68
CA GLY A 116 -14.36 -9.57 -2.90
C GLY A 116 -13.11 -8.73 -2.64
N ASP A 117 -11.93 -9.35 -2.50
CA ASP A 117 -10.68 -8.61 -2.27
C ASP A 117 -10.21 -7.91 -3.55
N VAL A 118 -10.40 -8.59 -4.70
CA VAL A 118 -10.10 -8.03 -6.02
C VAL A 118 -11.00 -6.82 -6.31
N LEU A 119 -12.31 -6.98 -6.13
CA LEU A 119 -13.28 -5.90 -6.33
C LEU A 119 -13.03 -4.75 -5.36
N GLY A 120 -12.75 -5.06 -4.08
CA GLY A 120 -12.38 -4.04 -3.10
C GLY A 120 -11.17 -3.22 -3.53
N CYS A 121 -10.11 -3.85 -4.07
CA CYS A 121 -8.96 -3.13 -4.60
C CYS A 121 -9.33 -2.19 -5.77
N VAL A 122 -10.19 -2.65 -6.68
CA VAL A 122 -10.69 -1.83 -7.80
C VAL A 122 -11.51 -0.65 -7.29
N ASP A 123 -12.43 -0.87 -6.36
CA ASP A 123 -13.30 0.16 -5.80
C ASP A 123 -12.50 1.26 -5.07
N VAL A 124 -11.46 0.88 -4.32
CA VAL A 124 -10.57 1.83 -3.66
C VAL A 124 -9.77 2.66 -4.66
N LEU A 125 -9.20 2.03 -5.69
CA LEU A 125 -8.46 2.74 -6.73
C LEU A 125 -9.38 3.70 -7.51
N HIS A 126 -10.60 3.28 -7.82
CA HIS A 126 -11.59 4.11 -8.47
C HIS A 126 -11.95 5.33 -7.61
N ALA A 127 -12.32 5.12 -6.34
CA ALA A 127 -12.65 6.20 -5.42
C ALA A 127 -11.48 7.17 -5.20
N TRP A 128 -10.26 6.66 -5.14
CA TRP A 128 -9.07 7.51 -5.05
C TRP A 128 -8.86 8.34 -6.32
N LEU A 129 -9.01 7.75 -7.51
CA LEU A 129 -8.89 8.49 -8.78
C LEU A 129 -9.94 9.60 -8.91
N GLU A 130 -11.19 9.35 -8.50
CA GLU A 130 -12.24 10.38 -8.46
C GLU A 130 -11.88 11.53 -7.50
N SER A 131 -11.39 11.20 -6.31
CA SER A 131 -10.93 12.18 -5.32
C SER A 131 -9.72 12.98 -5.82
N ALA A 132 -8.76 12.32 -6.46
CA ALA A 132 -7.56 12.94 -7.03
C ALA A 132 -7.92 13.90 -8.17
N ALA A 133 -8.88 13.54 -9.02
CA ALA A 133 -9.40 14.40 -10.07
C ALA A 133 -10.12 15.64 -9.50
N ALA A 134 -10.93 15.46 -8.46
CA ALA A 134 -11.67 16.55 -7.81
C ALA A 134 -10.75 17.56 -7.09
N THR A 135 -9.64 17.07 -6.53
CA THR A 135 -8.67 17.89 -5.77
C THR A 135 -7.54 18.47 -6.63
N GLN A 136 -7.53 18.20 -7.94
CA GLN A 136 -6.45 18.59 -8.86
C GLN A 136 -5.07 18.20 -8.34
N LEU A 137 -4.88 16.89 -8.15
CA LEU A 137 -3.64 16.30 -7.66
C LEU A 137 -2.40 16.90 -8.37
N SER A 138 -1.41 17.32 -7.58
CA SER A 138 -0.17 17.90 -8.10
C SER A 138 1.04 17.44 -7.29
N ALA A 139 2.21 17.40 -7.94
CA ALA A 139 3.49 17.08 -7.30
C ALA A 139 3.76 17.97 -6.08
N THR A 140 3.44 19.26 -6.18
CA THR A 140 3.59 20.22 -5.08
C THR A 140 2.69 19.84 -3.88
N GLY A 141 1.47 19.35 -4.13
CA GLY A 141 0.58 18.87 -3.07
C GLY A 141 1.17 17.69 -2.28
N PHE A 142 1.92 16.79 -2.92
CA PHE A 142 2.63 15.72 -2.23
C PHE A 142 3.87 16.20 -1.47
N ARG A 143 4.48 17.30 -1.90
CA ARG A 143 5.63 17.88 -1.18
C ARG A 143 5.19 18.66 0.05
N ASP A 144 4.13 19.44 -0.08
CA ASP A 144 3.64 20.33 0.97
C ASP A 144 2.80 19.58 2.01
N GLY A 145 2.09 18.52 1.61
CA GLY A 145 1.31 17.68 2.50
C GLY A 145 2.11 16.55 3.17
N HIS A 146 3.43 16.49 2.97
CA HIS A 146 4.27 15.49 3.61
C HIS A 146 4.25 15.68 5.14
N PRO A 147 3.98 14.63 5.94
CA PRO A 147 3.93 14.75 7.40
C PRO A 147 5.29 15.19 7.95
N ARG A 148 5.32 16.42 8.45
CA ARG A 148 6.51 17.06 9.00
C ARG A 148 6.68 16.68 10.47
N LEU A 149 7.75 15.95 10.80
CA LEU A 149 8.04 15.51 12.17
C LEU A 149 8.22 16.69 13.15
N ASP A 150 8.69 17.83 12.66
CA ASP A 150 8.79 19.10 13.38
C ASP A 150 7.42 19.69 13.78
N HIS A 151 6.34 19.26 13.14
CA HIS A 151 4.96 19.66 13.45
C HIS A 151 4.18 18.55 14.17
N ALA A 152 4.75 17.35 14.29
CA ALA A 152 4.09 16.22 14.92
C ALA A 152 4.05 16.39 16.45
N THR A 153 2.87 16.20 17.04
CA THR A 153 2.72 16.14 18.49
C THR A 153 3.58 15.01 19.05
N SER A 154 4.43 15.31 20.04
CA SER A 154 5.29 14.31 20.66
C SER A 154 4.48 13.08 21.09
N PRO A 155 4.96 11.85 20.85
CA PRO A 155 4.31 10.63 21.37
C PRO A 155 4.12 10.65 22.89
N ARG A 156 4.90 11.48 23.59
CA ARG A 156 4.81 11.68 25.04
C ARG A 156 3.59 12.49 25.47
N ALA A 157 2.96 13.23 24.56
CA ALA A 157 1.74 14.00 24.77
C ALA A 157 0.48 13.25 24.32
N LEU A 158 0.61 12.06 23.73
CA LEU A 158 -0.52 11.16 23.51
C LEU A 158 -0.95 10.55 24.85
N PRO A 159 -2.27 10.39 25.09
CA PRO A 159 -2.75 9.67 26.27
C PRO A 159 -2.12 8.28 26.28
N GLN A 160 -1.42 7.95 27.37
CA GLN A 160 -0.83 6.63 27.57
C GLN A 160 -1.94 5.58 27.45
N PRO A 161 -1.72 4.45 26.75
CA PRO A 161 -2.70 3.38 26.71
C PRO A 161 -3.00 2.95 28.15
N THR A 162 -4.28 3.00 28.53
CA THR A 162 -4.72 2.51 29.84
C THR A 162 -4.44 1.01 29.91
N ALA A 163 -4.06 0.51 31.09
CA ALA A 163 -3.59 -0.85 31.32
C ALA A 163 -4.63 -1.97 31.06
N ASP A 164 -5.77 -1.65 30.44
CA ASP A 164 -6.92 -2.54 30.21
C ASP A 164 -6.96 -3.17 28.81
N CYS A 165 -5.97 -2.90 27.95
CA CYS A 165 -5.86 -3.61 26.68
C CYS A 165 -5.11 -4.93 26.89
N LYS A 166 -5.86 -6.00 27.19
CA LYS A 166 -5.38 -7.38 27.21
C LYS A 166 -5.09 -7.90 25.81
#